data_AF-A0A2A5C6L3-F1
#
_entry.id   AF-A0A2A5C6L3-F1
#
_cell.length_a   1.000
_cell.length_b   1.000
_cell.length_c   1.000
_cell.angle_alpha   90.00
_cell.angle_beta   90.00
_cell.angle_gamma   90.00
#
_symmetry.space_group_name_H-M   'P 1'
#
loop_
_entity.id
_entity.type
_entity.pdbx_description
1 polymer ?
#
loop_
_entity_poly.entity_id
_entity_poly.type
_entity_poly.pdbx_seq_one_letter_code
_entity_poly.pdbx_strand_id
1 'polypeptide(L)'
;MRLLILIGVFMITGCASIDRPNMSDFNIPEDNQFTYKVRDSLEYDEENRLAWLGMFLEENNMCSNGYVVDNRREIKNGSSWISKKVYIVYKGHCKEVEKN
;
A
#
# COMPACT_ATOMS: atom_id res chain seq x y z
N MET A 1 -3.89 -11.07 -53.65
CA MET A 1 -3.13 -11.35 -52.42
C MET A 1 -2.53 -10.05 -51.91
N ARG A 2 -3.17 -9.41 -50.92
CA ARG A 2 -2.61 -8.24 -50.24
C ARG A 2 -2.44 -8.62 -48.78
N LEU A 3 -1.18 -8.78 -48.40
CA LEU A 3 -0.69 -9.11 -47.08
C LEU A 3 -0.85 -7.85 -46.21
N LEU A 4 -1.89 -7.82 -45.35
CA LEU A 4 -2.01 -6.79 -44.32
C LEU A 4 -1.38 -7.34 -43.05
N ILE A 5 -0.17 -6.82 -42.80
CA ILE A 5 0.62 -7.04 -41.60
C ILE A 5 -0.14 -6.41 -40.43
N LEU A 6 -0.76 -7.25 -39.61
CA LEU A 6 -1.29 -6.85 -38.29
C LEU A 6 -0.09 -6.72 -37.34
N ILE A 7 0.46 -5.51 -37.32
CA ILE A 7 1.50 -5.06 -36.38
C ILE A 7 0.94 -5.19 -34.97
N GLY A 8 1.61 -6.02 -34.17
CA GLY A 8 1.31 -6.27 -32.78
C GLY A 8 1.28 -4.98 -31.97
N VAL A 9 0.15 -4.73 -31.32
CA VAL A 9 0.06 -3.80 -30.21
C VAL A 9 0.67 -4.50 -29.01
N PHE A 10 1.98 -4.32 -28.84
CA PHE A 10 2.65 -4.53 -27.57
C PHE A 10 1.99 -3.60 -26.56
N MET A 11 1.09 -4.14 -25.73
CA MET A 11 0.72 -3.48 -24.49
C MET A 11 1.94 -3.52 -23.59
N ILE A 12 2.74 -2.45 -23.66
CA ILE A 12 3.77 -2.16 -22.67
C ILE A 12 3.00 -1.69 -21.43
N THR A 13 2.36 -2.62 -20.71
CA THR A 13 2.05 -2.37 -19.30
C THR A 13 3.40 -2.30 -18.62
N GLY A 14 3.98 -1.11 -18.59
CA GLY A 14 5.14 -0.83 -17.77
C GLY A 14 4.73 -1.18 -16.35
N CYS A 15 5.23 -2.31 -15.84
CA CYS A 15 5.25 -2.56 -14.42
C CYS A 15 6.13 -1.46 -13.83
N ALA A 16 5.53 -0.32 -13.50
CA ALA A 16 6.17 0.68 -12.68
C ALA A 16 6.43 -0.03 -11.35
N SER A 17 7.66 -0.50 -11.16
CA SER A 17 8.10 -1.03 -9.89
C SER A 17 8.09 0.14 -8.92
N ILE A 18 6.97 0.30 -8.20
CA ILE A 18 6.87 1.26 -7.12
C ILE A 18 7.88 0.83 -6.06
N ASP A 19 8.90 1.66 -5.86
CA ASP A 19 9.91 1.44 -4.84
C ASP A 19 9.24 1.55 -3.47
N ARG A 20 9.10 0.40 -2.81
CA ARG A 20 8.46 0.28 -1.51
C ARG A 20 9.56 0.16 -0.46
N PRO A 21 9.46 0.84 0.69
CA PRO A 21 10.45 0.70 1.74
C PRO A 21 10.53 -0.76 2.17
N ASN A 22 11.72 -1.35 2.17
CA ASN A 22 12.00 -2.71 2.68
C ASN A 22 11.62 -2.94 4.16
N MET A 23 11.03 -1.94 4.83
CA MET A 23 10.62 -1.97 6.24
C MET A 23 9.15 -1.58 6.40
N SER A 24 8.31 -2.03 5.47
CA SER A 24 6.88 -2.15 5.69
C SER A 24 6.55 -3.51 6.31
N ASP A 25 5.57 -3.51 7.21
CA ASP A 25 5.02 -4.70 7.86
C ASP A 25 3.50 -4.62 7.76
N PHE A 26 2.87 -5.72 7.36
CA PHE A 26 1.42 -5.80 7.12
C PHE A 26 0.85 -6.97 7.90
N ASN A 27 -0.15 -6.69 8.73
CA ASN A 27 -0.80 -7.68 9.59
C ASN A 27 -2.33 -7.59 9.48
N ILE A 28 -2.99 -8.74 9.54
CA ILE A 28 -4.44 -8.89 9.48
C ILE A 28 -4.90 -9.41 10.84
N PRO A 29 -5.27 -8.54 11.78
CA PRO A 29 -5.57 -8.96 13.15
C PRO A 29 -6.90 -9.71 13.25
N GLU A 30 -7.90 -9.35 12.44
CA GLU A 30 -9.25 -9.88 12.43
C GLU A 30 -9.82 -9.78 11.00
N ASP A 31 -10.92 -10.50 10.72
CA ASP A 31 -11.62 -10.41 9.44
C ASP A 31 -12.00 -8.95 9.14
N ASN A 32 -11.73 -8.51 7.92
CA ASN A 32 -11.93 -7.14 7.43
C ASN A 32 -11.13 -6.02 8.12
N GLN A 33 -10.17 -6.32 9.00
CA GLN A 33 -9.29 -5.31 9.59
C GLN A 33 -7.86 -5.44 9.07
N PHE A 34 -7.12 -4.33 9.05
CA PHE A 34 -5.71 -4.33 8.71
C PHE A 34 -4.88 -3.43 9.63
N THR A 35 -3.62 -3.79 9.80
CA THR A 35 -2.59 -2.93 10.36
C THR A 35 -1.41 -2.88 9.40
N TYR A 36 -1.10 -1.68 8.92
CA TYR A 36 0.03 -1.42 8.05
C TYR A 36 1.02 -0.49 8.73
N LYS A 37 2.23 -0.99 8.93
CA LYS A 37 3.34 -0.23 9.53
C LYS A 37 4.36 0.03 8.44
N VAL A 38 4.77 1.29 8.30
CA VAL A 38 5.76 1.71 7.31
C VAL A 38 6.77 2.63 7.97
N ARG A 39 8.03 2.56 7.54
CA ARG A 39 9.06 3.50 7.99
C ARG A 39 8.74 4.90 7.47
N ASP A 40 8.81 5.88 8.35
CA ASP A 40 8.74 7.28 7.97
C ASP A 40 10.11 7.73 7.43
N SER A 41 10.10 8.44 6.31
CA SER A 41 11.29 8.96 5.63
C SER A 41 10.95 10.31 5.02
N LEU A 42 11.93 11.22 4.98
CA LEU A 42 11.76 12.54 4.34
C LEU A 42 11.53 12.44 2.83
N GLU A 43 11.85 11.30 2.23
CA GLU A 43 11.70 11.04 0.78
C GLU A 43 10.26 10.74 0.37
N TYR A 44 9.40 10.36 1.32
CA TYR A 44 8.06 9.87 1.02
C TYR A 44 7.03 10.56 1.92
N ASP A 45 5.96 11.04 1.30
CA ASP A 45 4.84 11.66 2.01
C ASP A 45 3.74 10.64 2.34
N GLU A 46 2.62 11.15 2.86
CA GLU A 46 1.48 10.31 3.23
C GLU A 46 0.75 9.72 2.02
N GLU A 47 0.74 10.42 0.89
CA GLU A 47 0.14 9.92 -0.34
C GLU A 47 0.87 8.68 -0.83
N ASN A 48 2.20 8.71 -0.86
CA ASN A 48 3.03 7.55 -1.19
C ASN A 48 2.73 6.36 -0.26
N ARG A 49 2.63 6.61 1.05
CA ARG A 49 2.34 5.57 2.05
C ARG A 49 0.95 4.95 1.88
N LEU A 50 -0.06 5.76 1.57
CA LEU A 50 -1.42 5.28 1.32
C LEU A 50 -1.53 4.55 -0.02
N ALA A 51 -0.77 4.97 -1.03
CA ALA A 51 -0.65 4.24 -2.29
C ALA A 51 -0.07 2.83 -2.06
N TRP A 52 1.01 2.72 -1.28
CA TRP A 52 1.57 1.42 -0.91
C TRP A 52 0.61 0.57 -0.08
N LEU A 53 -0.11 1.17 0.88
CA LEU A 53 -1.17 0.48 1.61
C LEU A 53 -2.22 -0.10 0.65
N GLY A 54 -2.68 0.70 -0.32
CA GLY A 54 -3.61 0.25 -1.36
C GLY A 54 -3.08 -0.95 -2.14
N MET A 55 -1.81 -0.90 -2.57
CA MET A 55 -1.15 -2.03 -3.23
C MET A 55 -1.09 -3.27 -2.33
N PHE A 56 -0.75 -3.11 -1.04
CA PHE A 56 -0.72 -4.23 -0.10
C PHE A 56 -2.10 -4.88 0.05
N LEU A 57 -3.16 -4.07 0.14
CA LEU A 57 -4.52 -4.58 0.21
C LEU A 57 -4.90 -5.33 -1.08
N GLU A 58 -4.58 -4.76 -2.24
CA GLU A 58 -4.85 -5.37 -3.55
C GLU A 58 -4.08 -6.69 -3.75
N GLU A 59 -2.78 -6.71 -3.47
CA GLU A 59 -1.92 -7.90 -3.58
C GLU A 59 -2.38 -9.04 -2.66
N ASN A 60 -3.04 -8.71 -1.54
CA ASN A 60 -3.61 -9.68 -0.62
C ASN A 60 -5.10 -9.99 -0.88
N ASN A 61 -5.67 -9.51 -2.00
CA ASN A 61 -7.09 -9.63 -2.35
C ASN A 61 -8.04 -9.13 -1.24
N MET A 62 -7.63 -8.09 -0.52
CA MET A 62 -8.39 -7.47 0.55
C MET A 62 -9.06 -6.17 0.10
N CYS A 63 -10.16 -5.82 0.75
CA CYS A 63 -10.82 -4.52 0.61
C CYS A 63 -11.14 -4.12 -0.84
N SER A 64 -11.69 -5.02 -1.64
CA SER A 64 -12.06 -4.77 -3.04
C SER A 64 -13.04 -3.62 -3.26
N ASN A 65 -13.85 -3.28 -2.24
CA ASN A 65 -14.76 -2.11 -2.25
C ASN A 65 -14.13 -0.84 -1.66
N GLY A 66 -12.81 -0.86 -1.45
CA GLY A 66 -12.07 0.18 -0.75
C GLY A 66 -11.97 -0.08 0.76
N TYR A 67 -11.26 0.81 1.43
CA TYR A 67 -10.93 0.72 2.85
C TYR A 67 -11.12 2.06 3.55
N VAL A 68 -11.13 2.03 4.89
CA VAL A 68 -11.15 3.19 5.76
C VAL A 68 -9.99 3.08 6.74
N VAL A 69 -9.24 4.17 6.91
CA VAL A 69 -8.20 4.26 7.95
C VAL A 69 -8.83 4.85 9.20
N ASP A 70 -8.98 4.02 10.23
CA ASP A 70 -9.57 4.43 11.52
C ASP A 70 -8.56 5.14 12.41
N ASN A 71 -7.30 4.72 12.34
CA ASN A 71 -6.25 5.27 13.18
C ASN A 71 -4.94 5.40 12.44
N ARG A 72 -4.32 6.56 12.59
CA ARG A 72 -2.94 6.84 12.19
C ARG A 72 -2.16 7.21 13.44
N ARG A 73 -1.07 6.49 13.70
CA ARG A 73 -0.16 6.83 14.80
C ARG A 73 1.30 6.75 14.37
N GLU A 74 2.09 7.66 14.92
CA GLU A 74 3.54 7.63 14.79
C GLU A 74 4.13 6.85 15.96
N ILE A 75 4.99 5.88 15.67
CA ILE A 75 5.78 5.16 16.68
C ILE A 75 7.26 5.44 16.44
N LYS A 76 7.97 5.72 17.51
CA LYS A 76 9.39 5.99 17.44
C LYS A 76 10.15 4.83 18.07
N ASN A 77 10.96 4.15 17.28
CA ASN A 77 11.79 3.04 17.72
C ASN A 77 13.25 3.48 17.82
N GLY A 78 13.84 3.35 19.01
CA GLY A 78 15.21 3.77 19.31
C GLY A 78 15.32 4.58 20.60
N SER A 79 16.39 4.33 21.35
CA SER A 79 16.65 4.93 22.67
C SER A 79 17.32 6.31 22.61
N SER A 80 17.84 6.73 21.45
CA SER A 80 18.58 7.98 21.29
C SER A 80 18.09 8.80 20.10
N TRP A 81 18.20 10.13 20.20
CA TRP A 81 17.68 11.07 19.19
C TRP A 81 18.33 10.89 17.80
N ILE A 82 19.58 10.44 17.73
CA ILE A 82 20.35 10.20 16.50
C ILE A 82 19.95 8.86 15.82
N SER A 83 19.47 7.88 16.59
CA SER A 83 19.14 6.54 16.07
C SER A 83 17.64 6.26 16.03
N LYS A 84 16.82 7.31 16.22
CA LYS A 84 15.36 7.20 16.32
C LYS A 84 14.77 6.94 14.94
N LYS A 85 14.36 5.70 14.69
CA LYS A 85 13.59 5.34 13.50
C LYS A 85 12.14 5.67 13.77
N VAL A 86 11.58 6.54 12.94
CA VAL A 86 10.15 6.87 12.99
C VAL A 86 9.41 5.91 12.07
N TYR A 87 8.28 5.40 12.53
CA TYR A 87 7.37 4.59 11.75
C TYR A 87 5.96 5.16 11.86
N ILE A 88 5.21 5.10 10.78
CA ILE A 88 3.78 5.37 10.77
C ILE A 88 3.04 4.04 10.78
N VAL A 89 2.04 3.93 11.64
CA VAL A 89 1.15 2.77 11.72
C VAL A 89 -0.25 3.24 11.37
N TYR A 90 -0.79 2.66 10.31
CA TYR A 90 -2.16 2.78 9.87
C TYR A 90 -2.93 1.56 10.37
N LYS A 91 -4.06 1.80 11.01
CA LYS A 91 -5.07 0.77 11.30
C LYS A 91 -6.36 1.16 10.62
N GLY A 92 -7.05 0.16 10.09
CA GLY A 92 -8.28 0.40 9.38
C GLY A 92 -9.07 -0.87 9.15
N HIS A 93 -10.15 -0.71 8.40
CA HIS A 93 -11.02 -1.80 7.99
C HIS A 93 -11.42 -1.68 6.50
N CYS A 94 -11.84 -2.80 5.92
CA CYS A 94 -12.42 -2.85 4.59
C CYS A 94 -13.85 -2.29 4.61
N LYS A 95 -14.23 -1.52 3.58
CA LYS A 95 -15.62 -1.08 3.42
C LYS A 95 -16.53 -2.28 3.16
N GLU A 96 -17.69 -2.28 3.79
CA GLU A 96 -18.73 -3.27 3.53
C GLU A 96 -19.27 -3.12 2.11
N VAL A 97 -19.71 -4.23 1.50
CA VAL A 97 -20.53 -4.17 0.29
C VAL A 97 -21.89 -3.62 0.71
N GLU A 98 -22.22 -2.38 0.36
CA GLU A 98 -23.58 -1.87 0.50
C GLU A 98 -24.51 -2.76 -0.36
N LYS A 99 -25.25 -3.66 0.30
CA LYS A 99 -26.32 -4.43 -0.34
C LYS A 99 -27.53 -3.51 -0.45
N ASN A 100 -27.71 -2.93 -1.64
CA ASN A 100 -28.96 -2.27 -2.04
C ASN A 100 -30.09 -3.29 -2.19
#